data_AF-A0AAV5BGT1-F1
#
_entry.id   AF-A0AAV5BGT1-F1
#
_cell.length_a   1.000
_cell.length_b   1.000
_cell.length_c   1.000
_cell.angle_alpha   90.00
_cell.angle_beta   90.00
_cell.angle_gamma   90.00
#
_symmetry.space_group_name_H-M   'P 1'
#
loop_
_entity.id
_entity.type
_entity.pdbx_description
1 polymer ?
#
loop_
_entity_poly.entity_id
_entity_poly.type
_entity_poly.pdbx_seq_one_letter_code
_entity_poly.pdbx_strand_id
1 'polypeptide(L)'
;MASFKVADASEYLAITGWGIDDVKLAKKAWVWVGQQCKKFDITPVNYEFEVHAMSSEKLPFILPAVFTIGPKVSDDMGLLLLYAKLIAPHDKQSSHVRELVKGVIEGETRVLAASMTMEQIFQGTKTFKQSVFENVQLELNQFGLYIYNANVKQLVDVPGQEYFSYLGQKTQQGAMNQAKVDVAEARMKGAVGAKEREGTTLQKAAEVDSQTKVFRVRQEAIGIKEQAKVEAEVKVFENEREAVVAAAKAELATKKAAWDRQTKVAEIEASKAVALREAELQMEVERKNALRVTEKLKAEQLTKATVQYETQVQDSNAALYNRQKAAEAKLYEEVKAADARKAQAEAQFYEQKLAEDAKLYARQKEAESLSLVGKAKAEYVSSMLQAVGGNYNALRDYLMIDGGLYQEMARINAGAVSGMQPKISIWSNGADGPSGDAMGAGGAMQQVAGVYKMLPPLLSTVHEQTGMLPPAWMGSLNKEEAKDGIGHGHGTTPTHPIFGLCAPPEASSRPTTALGRGLEIWAMATKRTRRITKQSPWYTVRSSYPYPAVACDIQY
;
A
#
# COMPACT_ATOMS: atom_id res chain seq x y z
N MET A 1 -69.68 -22.24 -3.20
CA MET A 1 -68.83 -22.90 -4.21
C MET A 1 -67.41 -22.91 -3.66
N ALA A 2 -66.74 -24.07 -3.58
CA ALA A 2 -65.37 -24.18 -3.07
C ALA A 2 -64.37 -24.26 -4.22
N SER A 3 -63.21 -23.61 -4.10
CA SER A 3 -62.12 -23.68 -5.08
C SER A 3 -61.00 -24.57 -4.57
N PHE A 4 -60.64 -25.61 -5.33
CA PHE A 4 -59.43 -26.38 -5.03
C PHE A 4 -58.19 -25.58 -5.45
N LYS A 5 -57.24 -25.41 -4.53
CA LYS A 5 -55.94 -24.77 -4.78
C LYS A 5 -54.80 -25.74 -4.49
N VAL A 6 -53.74 -25.61 -5.28
CA VAL A 6 -52.48 -26.35 -5.14
C VAL A 6 -51.34 -25.33 -5.11
N ALA A 7 -50.39 -25.56 -4.20
CA ALA A 7 -49.11 -24.85 -4.15
C ALA A 7 -48.03 -25.66 -4.87
N ASP A 8 -47.09 -24.95 -5.50
CA ASP A 8 -46.00 -25.55 -6.25
C ASP A 8 -44.93 -26.17 -5.34
N ALA A 9 -43.90 -26.80 -5.93
CA ALA A 9 -42.91 -27.58 -5.19
C ALA A 9 -42.21 -26.78 -4.06
N SER A 10 -41.92 -25.50 -4.30
CA SER A 10 -41.33 -24.56 -3.35
C SER A 10 -42.33 -23.65 -2.62
N GLU A 11 -43.64 -23.82 -2.77
CA GLU A 11 -44.63 -22.94 -2.13
C GLU A 11 -45.45 -23.63 -1.04
N TYR A 12 -46.08 -22.87 -0.15
CA TYR A 12 -47.17 -23.34 0.71
C TYR A 12 -48.41 -22.43 0.60
N LEU A 13 -49.58 -23.01 0.82
CA LEU A 13 -50.84 -22.28 1.00
C LEU A 13 -51.00 -21.93 2.48
N ALA A 14 -50.99 -20.63 2.80
CA ALA A 14 -51.55 -20.13 4.06
C ALA A 14 -53.06 -19.91 3.84
N ILE A 15 -53.89 -20.51 4.70
CA ILE A 15 -55.36 -20.45 4.62
C ILE A 15 -55.90 -19.94 5.95
N THR A 16 -56.78 -18.95 5.88
CA THR A 16 -57.39 -18.26 7.04
C THR A 16 -58.88 -18.00 6.78
N GLY A 17 -59.62 -17.61 7.82
CA GLY A 17 -61.05 -17.30 7.72
C GLY A 17 -61.94 -18.41 8.26
N TRP A 18 -63.17 -18.53 7.75
CA TRP A 18 -64.23 -19.28 8.42
C TRP A 18 -63.86 -20.75 8.70
N GLY A 19 -63.92 -21.15 9.98
CA GLY A 19 -63.57 -22.50 10.45
C GLY A 19 -62.08 -22.75 10.66
N ILE A 20 -61.25 -21.69 10.76
CA ILE A 20 -59.81 -21.77 11.05
C ILE A 20 -59.49 -20.67 12.07
N ASP A 21 -59.05 -21.05 13.28
CA ASP A 21 -58.83 -20.12 14.40
C ASP A 21 -57.53 -19.30 14.29
N ASP A 22 -56.58 -19.75 13.47
CA ASP A 22 -55.27 -19.13 13.29
C ASP A 22 -54.82 -19.19 11.81
N VAL A 23 -53.76 -19.92 11.46
CA VAL A 23 -53.33 -20.12 10.06
C VAL A 23 -53.18 -21.61 9.76
N LYS A 24 -53.93 -22.10 8.76
CA LYS A 24 -53.81 -23.48 8.27
C LYS A 24 -52.85 -23.55 7.09
N LEU A 25 -51.79 -24.32 7.24
CA LEU A 25 -50.79 -24.57 6.19
C LEU A 25 -51.12 -25.84 5.40
N ALA A 26 -51.01 -25.78 4.06
CA ALA A 26 -51.22 -26.94 3.19
C ALA A 26 -50.47 -26.83 1.85
N LYS A 27 -50.11 -27.97 1.25
CA LYS A 27 -49.69 -28.03 -0.17
C LYS A 27 -50.86 -28.09 -1.16
N LYS A 28 -51.99 -28.66 -0.74
CA LYS A 28 -53.21 -28.85 -1.55
C LYS A 28 -54.43 -28.72 -0.64
N ALA A 29 -55.42 -27.92 -1.02
CA ALA A 29 -56.59 -27.68 -0.17
C ALA A 29 -57.83 -27.24 -0.94
N TRP A 30 -59.00 -27.57 -0.40
CA TRP A 30 -60.25 -26.91 -0.74
C TRP A 30 -60.39 -25.62 0.06
N VAL A 31 -60.48 -24.50 -0.63
CA VAL A 31 -60.74 -23.17 -0.05
C VAL A 31 -62.24 -22.89 -0.18
N TRP A 32 -62.90 -22.64 0.94
CA TRP A 32 -64.36 -22.46 1.02
C TRP A 32 -64.76 -20.99 0.93
N VAL A 33 -66.05 -20.72 0.71
CA VAL A 33 -66.58 -19.35 0.73
C VAL A 33 -66.42 -18.79 2.14
N GLY A 34 -65.79 -17.62 2.27
CA GLY A 34 -65.43 -17.04 3.58
C GLY A 34 -64.03 -17.44 4.09
N GLN A 35 -63.24 -18.18 3.30
CA GLN A 35 -61.81 -18.41 3.56
C GLN A 35 -60.95 -17.62 2.57
N GLN A 36 -59.84 -17.06 3.07
CA GLN A 36 -58.79 -16.47 2.26
C GLN A 36 -57.63 -17.47 2.13
N CYS A 37 -56.88 -17.38 1.02
CA CYS A 37 -55.75 -18.27 0.77
C CYS A 37 -54.66 -17.55 -0.04
N LYS A 38 -53.49 -17.39 0.60
CA LYS A 38 -52.27 -16.75 0.08
C LYS A 38 -51.23 -17.84 -0.19
N LYS A 39 -50.62 -17.84 -1.40
CA LYS A 39 -49.40 -18.61 -1.70
C LYS A 39 -48.20 -17.86 -1.13
N PHE A 40 -47.21 -18.57 -0.60
CA PHE A 40 -45.90 -18.02 -0.26
C PHE A 40 -44.79 -19.04 -0.58
N ASP A 41 -43.63 -18.54 -1.00
CA ASP A 41 -42.44 -19.35 -1.30
C ASP A 41 -41.69 -19.69 0.01
N ILE A 42 -41.06 -20.86 0.05
CA ILE A 42 -40.19 -21.32 1.15
C ILE A 42 -38.72 -21.48 0.73
N THR A 43 -38.38 -21.13 -0.51
CA THR A 43 -37.00 -21.19 -1.05
C THR A 43 -36.05 -20.33 -0.22
N PRO A 44 -34.93 -20.88 0.29
CA PRO A 44 -33.93 -20.09 1.02
C PRO A 44 -33.30 -19.00 0.14
N VAL A 45 -33.22 -17.79 0.69
CA VAL A 45 -32.69 -16.60 0.02
C VAL A 45 -31.28 -16.30 0.53
N ASN A 46 -30.41 -15.83 -0.36
CA ASN A 46 -29.07 -15.36 0.01
C ASN A 46 -29.11 -13.89 0.42
N TYR A 47 -28.71 -13.60 1.65
CA TYR A 47 -28.60 -12.27 2.22
C TYR A 47 -27.12 -11.90 2.31
N GLU A 48 -26.69 -11.00 1.43
CA GLU A 48 -25.36 -10.38 1.48
C GLU A 48 -25.43 -9.08 2.29
N PHE A 49 -24.46 -8.89 3.19
CA PHE A 49 -24.34 -7.68 4.01
C PHE A 49 -22.91 -7.47 4.51
N GLU A 50 -22.63 -6.25 4.95
CA GLU A 50 -21.32 -5.80 5.44
C GLU A 50 -21.51 -5.17 6.81
N VAL A 51 -21.31 -5.96 7.88
CA VAL A 51 -21.49 -5.45 9.25
C VAL A 51 -20.37 -4.48 9.56
N HIS A 52 -20.73 -3.24 9.86
CA HIS A 52 -19.81 -2.25 10.40
C HIS A 52 -19.85 -2.34 11.92
N ALA A 53 -18.74 -2.80 12.50
CA ALA A 53 -18.60 -3.10 13.93
C ALA A 53 -17.32 -2.48 14.52
N MET A 54 -17.17 -2.58 15.83
CA MET A 54 -15.97 -2.17 16.56
C MET A 54 -15.58 -3.28 17.54
N SER A 55 -14.28 -3.51 17.75
CA SER A 55 -13.79 -4.36 18.83
C SER A 55 -14.00 -3.72 20.20
N SER A 56 -13.76 -4.46 21.29
CA SER A 56 -13.71 -3.90 22.66
C SER A 56 -12.67 -2.78 22.83
N GLU A 57 -11.63 -2.78 21.99
CA GLU A 57 -10.57 -1.76 21.92
C GLU A 57 -10.97 -0.55 21.06
N LYS A 58 -12.22 -0.53 20.56
CA LYS A 58 -12.79 0.50 19.67
C LYS A 58 -12.13 0.59 18.29
N LEU A 59 -11.45 -0.47 17.84
CA LEU A 59 -10.94 -0.56 16.48
C LEU A 59 -12.10 -0.90 15.53
N PRO A 60 -12.42 -0.04 14.52
CA PRO A 60 -13.55 -0.26 13.63
C PRO A 60 -13.18 -1.21 12.49
N PHE A 61 -14.08 -2.13 12.16
CA PHE A 61 -13.88 -3.11 11.09
C PHE A 61 -15.16 -3.43 10.33
N ILE A 62 -14.98 -3.99 9.13
CA ILE A 62 -16.05 -4.44 8.25
C ILE A 62 -16.01 -5.98 8.21
N LEU A 63 -17.15 -6.62 8.49
CA LEU A 63 -17.37 -8.05 8.33
C LEU A 63 -18.29 -8.31 7.12
N PRO A 64 -17.74 -8.54 5.92
CA PRO A 64 -18.54 -8.90 4.76
C PRO A 64 -18.93 -10.38 4.81
N ALA A 65 -20.23 -10.67 4.80
CA ALA A 65 -20.76 -12.02 4.94
C ALA A 65 -21.99 -12.29 4.06
N VAL A 66 -22.23 -13.58 3.78
CA VAL A 66 -23.36 -14.06 2.98
C VAL A 66 -24.05 -15.19 3.72
N PHE A 67 -25.33 -15.00 4.06
CA PHE A 67 -26.13 -15.99 4.80
C PHE A 67 -27.28 -16.49 3.92
N THR A 68 -27.41 -17.81 3.78
CA THR A 68 -28.55 -18.45 3.11
C THR A 68 -29.62 -18.74 4.16
N ILE A 69 -30.71 -17.98 4.15
CA ILE A 69 -31.76 -18.02 5.18
C ILE A 69 -33.12 -18.30 4.55
N GLY A 70 -33.91 -19.18 5.16
CA GLY A 70 -35.28 -19.47 4.75
C GLY A 70 -36.06 -20.16 5.86
N PRO A 71 -37.37 -20.35 5.72
CA PRO A 71 -38.15 -21.14 6.67
C PRO A 71 -37.70 -22.61 6.65
N LYS A 72 -37.71 -23.26 7.81
CA LYS A 72 -37.37 -24.69 7.93
C LYS A 72 -38.63 -25.54 7.80
N VAL A 73 -38.65 -26.45 6.81
CA VAL A 73 -39.66 -27.49 6.71
C VAL A 73 -39.21 -28.72 7.49
N SER A 74 -39.38 -28.66 8.81
CA SER A 74 -39.37 -29.81 9.72
C SER A 74 -40.79 -30.37 9.89
N ASP A 75 -40.95 -31.55 10.47
CA ASP A 75 -42.26 -32.11 10.81
C ASP A 75 -43.06 -31.18 11.75
N ASP A 76 -42.37 -30.50 12.66
CA ASP A 76 -42.90 -29.38 13.43
C ASP A 76 -43.19 -28.17 12.52
N MET A 77 -44.46 -28.03 12.11
CA MET A 77 -44.97 -26.89 11.32
C MET A 77 -44.91 -25.54 12.05
N GLY A 78 -44.52 -25.49 13.32
CA GLY A 78 -44.53 -24.27 14.16
C GLY A 78 -43.68 -23.13 13.59
N LEU A 79 -42.45 -23.40 13.17
CA LEU A 79 -41.58 -22.39 12.55
C LEU A 79 -42.16 -21.88 11.23
N LEU A 80 -42.69 -22.78 10.39
CA LEU A 80 -43.32 -22.43 9.12
C LEU A 80 -44.59 -21.58 9.32
N LEU A 81 -45.32 -21.79 10.43
CA LEU A 81 -46.49 -20.99 10.81
C LEU A 81 -46.09 -19.60 11.31
N LEU A 82 -45.00 -19.45 12.07
CA LEU A 82 -44.45 -18.14 12.45
C LEU A 82 -44.02 -17.34 11.21
N TYR A 83 -43.31 -17.97 10.27
CA TYR A 83 -42.91 -17.36 9.01
C TYR A 83 -44.12 -16.97 8.13
N ALA A 84 -45.14 -17.83 8.05
CA ALA A 84 -46.38 -17.53 7.35
C ALA A 84 -47.13 -16.34 7.96
N LYS A 85 -47.08 -16.17 9.30
CA LYS A 85 -47.62 -14.99 9.99
C LYS A 85 -46.83 -13.72 9.70
N LEU A 86 -45.49 -13.79 9.66
CA LEU A 86 -44.63 -12.65 9.29
C LEU A 86 -44.94 -12.12 7.88
N ILE A 87 -45.28 -13.01 6.95
CA ILE A 87 -45.58 -12.68 5.53
C ILE A 87 -47.08 -12.48 5.27
N ALA A 88 -47.97 -12.77 6.23
CA ALA A 88 -49.40 -12.55 6.07
C ALA A 88 -49.76 -11.06 5.88
N PRO A 89 -49.38 -10.14 6.80
CA PRO A 89 -49.67 -8.72 6.64
C PRO A 89 -48.76 -8.07 5.59
N HIS A 90 -49.36 -7.06 4.95
CA HIS A 90 -48.77 -6.02 4.09
C HIS A 90 -48.86 -6.20 2.58
N ASP A 91 -49.78 -5.39 2.02
CA ASP A 91 -49.48 -4.54 0.88
C ASP A 91 -48.45 -3.46 1.30
N LYS A 92 -47.66 -2.97 0.33
CA LYS A 92 -46.45 -2.13 0.41
C LYS A 92 -45.14 -2.88 0.77
N GLN A 93 -44.33 -3.05 -0.28
CA GLN A 93 -42.87 -3.30 -0.30
C GLN A 93 -42.36 -4.63 0.32
N SER A 94 -41.80 -5.48 -0.54
CA SER A 94 -41.25 -6.80 -0.21
C SER A 94 -39.88 -6.78 0.49
N SER A 95 -39.48 -5.66 1.08
CA SER A 95 -38.18 -5.48 1.74
C SER A 95 -38.21 -5.79 3.24
N HIS A 96 -39.37 -5.77 3.89
CA HIS A 96 -39.48 -5.86 5.35
C HIS A 96 -38.76 -7.07 5.97
N VAL A 97 -38.92 -8.28 5.40
CA VAL A 97 -38.21 -9.49 5.89
C VAL A 97 -36.70 -9.36 5.71
N ARG A 98 -36.22 -8.71 4.64
CA ARG A 98 -34.79 -8.45 4.41
C ARG A 98 -34.23 -7.41 5.38
N GLU A 99 -35.00 -6.37 5.69
CA GLU A 99 -34.63 -5.35 6.69
C GLU A 99 -34.57 -5.93 8.09
N LEU A 100 -35.55 -6.76 8.47
CA LEU A 100 -35.59 -7.49 9.75
C LEU A 100 -34.38 -8.42 9.89
N VAL A 101 -34.14 -9.30 8.90
CA VAL A 101 -32.99 -10.21 8.87
C VAL A 101 -31.67 -9.44 8.94
N LYS A 102 -31.53 -8.33 8.20
CA LYS A 102 -30.33 -7.48 8.28
C LYS A 102 -30.17 -6.89 9.68
N GLY A 103 -31.24 -6.35 10.28
CA GLY A 103 -31.23 -5.71 11.59
C GLY A 103 -30.81 -6.67 12.71
N VAL A 104 -31.37 -7.88 12.72
CA VAL A 104 -30.99 -8.95 13.67
C VAL A 104 -29.51 -9.29 13.56
N ILE A 105 -29.01 -9.55 12.34
CA ILE A 105 -27.61 -9.97 12.17
C ILE A 105 -26.63 -8.83 12.45
N GLU A 106 -26.95 -7.61 12.02
CA GLU A 106 -26.12 -6.42 12.28
C GLU A 106 -26.06 -6.11 13.79
N GLY A 107 -27.16 -6.28 14.51
CA GLY A 107 -27.25 -6.14 15.96
C GLY A 107 -26.38 -7.15 16.72
N GLU A 108 -26.67 -8.44 16.58
CA GLU A 108 -25.97 -9.50 17.32
C GLU A 108 -24.48 -9.56 16.98
N THR A 109 -24.12 -9.39 15.70
CA THR A 109 -22.70 -9.35 15.30
C THR A 109 -21.97 -8.15 15.93
N ARG A 110 -22.64 -7.00 16.08
CA ARG A 110 -22.06 -5.80 16.72
C ARG A 110 -21.92 -5.96 18.23
N VAL A 111 -22.88 -6.60 18.90
CA VAL A 111 -22.79 -6.92 20.35
C VAL A 111 -21.62 -7.86 20.63
N LEU A 112 -21.50 -8.95 19.86
CA LEU A 112 -20.41 -9.91 20.01
C LEU A 112 -19.04 -9.29 19.67
N ALA A 113 -18.95 -8.50 18.59
CA ALA A 113 -17.72 -7.78 18.24
C ALA A 113 -17.24 -6.84 19.35
N ALA A 114 -18.15 -6.08 19.97
CA ALA A 114 -17.82 -5.15 21.05
C ALA A 114 -17.32 -5.85 22.33
N SER A 115 -17.54 -7.16 22.47
CA SER A 115 -17.10 -7.94 23.63
C SER A 115 -15.69 -8.54 23.50
N MET A 116 -15.14 -8.62 22.29
CA MET A 116 -13.86 -9.28 21.98
C MET A 116 -12.77 -8.28 21.53
N THR A 117 -11.50 -8.60 21.80
CA THR A 117 -10.37 -7.83 21.23
C THR A 117 -10.20 -8.12 19.74
N MET A 118 -9.52 -7.22 19.03
CA MET A 118 -9.31 -7.34 17.59
C MET A 118 -8.50 -8.60 17.22
N GLU A 119 -7.47 -8.94 18.00
CA GLU A 119 -6.73 -10.20 17.84
C GLU A 119 -7.57 -11.43 18.17
N GLN A 120 -8.49 -11.35 19.15
CA GLN A 120 -9.40 -12.46 19.46
C GLN A 120 -10.38 -12.74 18.33
N ILE A 121 -10.92 -11.70 17.67
CA ILE A 121 -11.80 -11.85 16.51
C ILE A 121 -11.00 -12.44 15.33
N PHE A 122 -9.76 -11.98 15.10
CA PHE A 122 -8.89 -12.45 14.03
C PHE A 122 -8.43 -13.91 14.24
N GLN A 123 -7.83 -14.24 15.39
CA GLN A 123 -7.33 -15.59 15.71
C GLN A 123 -8.49 -16.57 15.96
N GLY A 124 -9.50 -16.12 16.70
CA GLY A 124 -10.73 -16.84 17.02
C GLY A 124 -11.79 -16.83 15.92
N THR A 125 -11.39 -16.63 14.64
CA THR A 125 -12.31 -16.58 13.48
C THR A 125 -13.30 -17.76 13.41
N LYS A 126 -12.99 -18.93 14.01
CA LYS A 126 -13.93 -20.06 14.14
C LYS A 126 -14.94 -19.90 15.29
N THR A 127 -14.47 -19.56 16.49
CA THR A 127 -15.34 -19.40 17.67
C THR A 127 -16.25 -18.19 17.53
N PHE A 128 -15.73 -17.06 17.04
CA PHE A 128 -16.52 -15.87 16.71
C PHE A 128 -17.65 -16.19 15.70
N LYS A 129 -17.36 -16.94 14.63
CA LYS A 129 -18.39 -17.38 13.67
C LYS A 129 -19.45 -18.27 14.30
N GLN A 130 -19.06 -19.15 15.23
CA GLN A 130 -20.01 -20.01 15.94
C GLN A 130 -20.92 -19.21 16.88
N SER A 131 -20.36 -18.32 17.72
CA SER A 131 -21.17 -17.47 18.61
C SER A 131 -22.11 -16.53 17.84
N VAL A 132 -21.66 -15.93 16.73
CA VAL A 132 -22.53 -15.13 15.86
C VAL A 132 -23.63 -15.98 15.25
N PHE A 133 -23.33 -17.19 14.79
CA PHE A 133 -24.35 -18.10 14.23
C PHE A 133 -25.39 -18.52 15.29
N GLU A 134 -24.95 -18.88 16.50
CA GLU A 134 -25.82 -19.35 17.58
C GLU A 134 -26.77 -18.23 18.06
N ASN A 135 -26.25 -17.03 18.36
CA ASN A 135 -27.06 -15.87 18.76
C ASN A 135 -28.07 -15.48 17.67
N VAL A 136 -27.62 -15.32 16.42
CA VAL A 136 -28.48 -14.93 15.30
C VAL A 136 -29.56 -16.00 15.06
N GLN A 137 -29.25 -17.29 15.20
CA GLN A 137 -30.24 -18.34 15.02
C GLN A 137 -31.30 -18.35 16.13
N LEU A 138 -30.96 -17.98 17.37
CA LEU A 138 -31.93 -17.83 18.46
C LEU A 138 -32.95 -16.72 18.15
N GLU A 139 -32.49 -15.56 17.66
CA GLU A 139 -33.39 -14.47 17.26
C GLU A 139 -34.21 -14.82 16.01
N LEU A 140 -33.60 -15.39 14.96
CA LEU A 140 -34.30 -15.79 13.74
C LEU A 140 -35.37 -16.88 13.97
N ASN A 141 -35.20 -17.75 14.97
CA ASN A 141 -36.21 -18.75 15.35
C ASN A 141 -37.56 -18.10 15.72
N GLN A 142 -37.55 -16.94 16.37
CA GLN A 142 -38.78 -16.22 16.77
C GLN A 142 -39.64 -15.83 15.56
N PHE A 143 -38.99 -15.62 14.41
CA PHE A 143 -39.60 -15.25 13.13
C PHE A 143 -39.85 -16.45 12.19
N GLY A 144 -39.57 -17.67 12.66
CA GLY A 144 -39.69 -18.90 11.86
C GLY A 144 -38.56 -19.10 10.84
N LEU A 145 -37.46 -18.34 10.96
CA LEU A 145 -36.36 -18.31 10.00
C LEU A 145 -35.17 -19.17 10.44
N TYR A 146 -34.54 -19.83 9.49
CA TYR A 146 -33.42 -20.75 9.71
C TYR A 146 -32.26 -20.48 8.77
N ILE A 147 -31.03 -20.49 9.31
CA ILE A 147 -29.80 -20.32 8.56
C ILE A 147 -29.38 -21.69 8.01
N TYR A 148 -29.51 -21.87 6.69
CA TYR A 148 -29.03 -23.06 5.99
C TYR A 148 -27.52 -23.05 5.75
N ASN A 149 -26.92 -21.86 5.60
CA ASN A 149 -25.49 -21.67 5.40
C ASN A 149 -25.06 -20.24 5.81
N ALA A 150 -23.83 -20.09 6.30
CA ALA A 150 -23.24 -18.80 6.68
C ALA A 150 -21.79 -18.70 6.19
N ASN A 151 -21.58 -18.02 5.06
CA ASN A 151 -20.26 -17.76 4.50
C ASN A 151 -19.76 -16.37 4.90
N VAL A 152 -19.11 -16.30 6.06
CA VAL A 152 -18.39 -15.11 6.53
C VAL A 152 -17.01 -15.06 5.86
N LYS A 153 -16.72 -14.00 5.10
CA LYS A 153 -15.45 -13.80 4.38
C LYS A 153 -14.33 -13.38 5.35
N GLN A 154 -13.18 -12.95 4.84
CA GLN A 154 -12.13 -12.33 5.65
C GLN A 154 -12.57 -10.93 6.14
N LEU A 155 -12.15 -10.56 7.34
CA LEU A 155 -12.32 -9.22 7.90
C LEU A 155 -11.59 -8.17 7.06
N VAL A 156 -12.15 -6.96 6.96
CA VAL A 156 -11.57 -5.85 6.19
C VAL A 156 -11.50 -4.60 7.09
N ASP A 157 -10.41 -3.84 6.99
CA ASP A 157 -10.28 -2.55 7.67
C ASP A 157 -11.27 -1.53 7.10
N VAL A 158 -11.72 -0.57 7.92
CA VAL A 158 -12.45 0.61 7.41
C VAL A 158 -11.49 1.49 6.59
N PRO A 159 -11.89 2.04 5.43
CA PRO A 159 -11.01 2.88 4.61
C PRO A 159 -10.32 3.99 5.40
N GLY A 160 -8.99 4.04 5.33
CA GLY A 160 -8.15 4.92 6.14
C GLY A 160 -7.48 4.24 7.35
N GLN A 161 -7.74 2.95 7.58
CA GLN A 161 -7.00 2.09 8.51
C GLN A 161 -6.36 0.92 7.74
N GLU A 162 -5.23 0.41 8.24
CA GLU A 162 -4.47 -0.70 7.63
C GLU A 162 -4.08 -1.78 8.65
N TYR A 163 -4.82 -1.86 9.78
CA TYR A 163 -4.45 -2.68 10.94
C TYR A 163 -4.34 -4.17 10.61
N PHE A 164 -5.27 -4.74 9.82
CA PHE A 164 -5.17 -6.16 9.43
C PHE A 164 -3.95 -6.44 8.53
N SER A 165 -3.49 -5.46 7.75
CA SER A 165 -2.28 -5.61 6.94
C SER A 165 -1.03 -5.74 7.82
N TYR A 166 -0.90 -4.90 8.85
CA TYR A 166 0.21 -4.95 9.80
C TYR A 166 0.10 -6.17 10.73
N LEU A 167 -1.10 -6.58 11.15
CA LEU A 167 -1.30 -7.81 11.94
C LEU A 167 -0.94 -9.05 11.12
N GLY A 168 -1.28 -9.09 9.83
CA GLY A 168 -0.87 -10.14 8.91
C GLY A 168 0.66 -10.23 8.75
N GLN A 169 1.33 -9.09 8.56
CA GLN A 169 2.80 -9.04 8.50
C GLN A 169 3.44 -9.46 9.84
N LYS A 170 2.94 -8.95 10.97
CA LYS A 170 3.42 -9.27 12.34
C LYS A 170 3.30 -10.76 12.65
N THR A 171 2.18 -11.39 12.29
CA THR A 171 1.97 -12.83 12.51
C THR A 171 2.85 -13.70 11.61
N GLN A 172 3.04 -13.32 10.33
CA GLN A 172 3.99 -13.99 9.43
C GLN A 172 5.43 -13.86 9.92
N GLN A 173 5.88 -12.66 10.27
CA GLN A 173 7.23 -12.43 10.81
C GLN A 173 7.45 -13.15 12.14
N GLY A 174 6.44 -13.19 13.02
CA GLY A 174 6.45 -13.95 14.26
C GLY A 174 6.66 -15.45 14.02
N ALA A 175 5.86 -16.05 13.13
CA ALA A 175 6.00 -17.46 12.76
C ALA A 175 7.37 -17.77 12.11
N MET A 176 7.86 -16.90 11.23
CA MET A 176 9.20 -17.04 10.63
C MET A 176 10.32 -16.91 11.66
N ASN A 177 10.18 -16.07 12.68
CA ASN A 177 11.18 -15.91 13.72
C ASN A 177 11.14 -17.06 14.74
N GLN A 178 9.95 -17.56 15.10
CA GLN A 178 9.83 -18.78 15.90
C GLN A 178 10.49 -19.96 15.19
N ALA A 179 10.18 -20.20 13.91
CA ALA A 179 10.80 -21.28 13.14
C ALA A 179 12.34 -21.16 13.04
N LYS A 180 12.90 -19.93 13.04
CA LYS A 180 14.36 -19.72 13.12
C LYS A 180 14.91 -20.08 14.51
N VAL A 181 14.19 -19.75 15.59
CA VAL A 181 14.56 -20.12 16.96
C VAL A 181 14.52 -21.64 17.12
N ASP A 182 13.44 -22.31 16.68
CA ASP A 182 13.29 -23.77 16.74
C ASP A 182 14.42 -24.49 15.98
N VAL A 183 14.77 -24.00 14.77
CA VAL A 183 15.89 -24.53 13.98
C VAL A 183 17.25 -24.24 14.62
N ALA A 184 17.42 -23.09 15.26
CA ALA A 184 18.65 -22.75 15.99
C ALA A 184 18.83 -23.61 17.25
N GLU A 185 17.77 -23.82 18.03
CA GLU A 185 17.79 -24.70 19.20
C GLU A 185 18.02 -26.16 18.79
N ALA A 186 17.32 -26.66 17.78
CA ALA A 186 17.53 -28.01 17.24
C ALA A 186 18.98 -28.21 16.75
N ARG A 187 19.56 -27.20 16.08
CA ARG A 187 20.97 -27.22 15.66
C ARG A 187 21.94 -27.17 16.83
N MET A 188 21.66 -26.35 17.86
CA MET A 188 22.46 -26.28 19.09
C MET A 188 22.45 -27.62 19.83
N LYS A 189 21.26 -28.19 20.06
CA LYS A 189 21.06 -29.49 20.71
C LYS A 189 21.74 -30.64 19.94
N GLY A 190 21.64 -30.61 18.60
CA GLY A 190 22.36 -31.54 17.73
C GLY A 190 23.88 -31.41 17.80
N ALA A 191 24.41 -30.18 17.85
CA ALA A 191 25.84 -29.91 17.98
C ALA A 191 26.40 -30.32 19.36
N VAL A 192 25.66 -30.05 20.44
CA VAL A 192 26.01 -30.48 21.81
C VAL A 192 26.02 -32.02 21.87
N GLY A 193 24.94 -32.69 21.46
CA GLY A 193 24.88 -34.15 21.47
C GLY A 193 25.91 -34.84 20.56
N ALA A 194 26.35 -34.17 19.49
CA ALA A 194 27.49 -34.63 18.69
C ALA A 194 28.82 -34.51 19.45
N LYS A 195 29.08 -33.37 20.12
CA LYS A 195 30.30 -33.15 20.90
C LYS A 195 30.38 -33.99 22.17
N GLU A 196 29.25 -34.29 22.82
CA GLU A 196 29.18 -35.23 23.94
C GLU A 196 29.52 -36.66 23.51
N ARG A 197 29.02 -37.10 22.34
CA ARG A 197 29.41 -38.39 21.74
C ARG A 197 30.89 -38.42 21.39
N GLU A 198 31.41 -37.38 20.76
CA GLU A 198 32.84 -37.25 20.44
C GLU A 198 33.71 -37.34 21.71
N GLY A 199 33.40 -36.54 22.74
CA GLY A 199 34.09 -36.55 24.03
C GLY A 199 34.04 -37.91 24.74
N THR A 200 32.87 -38.56 24.78
CA THR A 200 32.74 -39.91 25.39
C THR A 200 33.43 -41.01 24.57
N THR A 201 33.51 -40.90 23.24
CA THR A 201 34.34 -41.81 22.43
C THR A 201 35.82 -41.61 22.65
N LEU A 202 36.29 -40.36 22.80
CA LEU A 202 37.70 -40.05 23.11
C LEU A 202 38.09 -40.55 24.51
N GLN A 203 37.24 -40.39 25.52
CA GLN A 203 37.45 -40.94 26.86
C GLN A 203 37.57 -42.46 26.83
N LYS A 204 36.64 -43.16 26.16
CA LYS A 204 36.69 -44.63 26.02
C LYS A 204 37.89 -45.11 25.21
N ALA A 205 38.32 -44.37 24.18
CA ALA A 205 39.52 -44.70 23.42
C ALA A 205 40.80 -44.56 24.28
N ALA A 206 40.90 -43.51 25.09
CA ALA A 206 42.00 -43.32 26.03
C ALA A 206 42.01 -44.38 27.15
N GLU A 207 40.83 -44.77 27.65
CA GLU A 207 40.69 -45.87 28.60
C GLU A 207 41.19 -47.19 28.00
N VAL A 208 40.73 -47.55 26.80
CA VAL A 208 41.16 -48.77 26.08
C VAL A 208 42.66 -48.77 25.78
N ASP A 209 43.25 -47.64 25.38
CA ASP A 209 44.71 -47.51 25.20
C ASP A 209 45.46 -47.71 26.53
N SER A 210 44.97 -47.16 27.65
CA SER A 210 45.57 -47.36 28.97
C SER A 210 45.53 -48.83 29.41
N GLN A 211 44.38 -49.50 29.22
CA GLN A 211 44.22 -50.93 29.51
C GLN A 211 45.10 -51.79 28.59
N THR A 212 45.22 -51.43 27.32
CA THR A 212 46.09 -52.11 26.33
C THR A 212 47.56 -52.00 26.72
N LYS A 213 48.01 -50.83 27.20
CA LYS A 213 49.38 -50.62 27.69
C LYS A 213 49.66 -51.48 28.94
N VAL A 214 48.74 -51.52 29.90
CA VAL A 214 48.85 -52.39 31.09
C VAL A 214 48.89 -53.87 30.69
N PHE A 215 48.05 -54.30 29.74
CA PHE A 215 48.04 -55.67 29.23
C PHE A 215 49.35 -56.03 28.52
N ARG A 216 49.89 -55.14 27.67
CA ARG A 216 51.17 -55.33 26.98
C ARG A 216 52.33 -55.52 27.95
N VAL A 217 52.51 -54.62 28.92
CA VAL A 217 53.57 -54.73 29.94
C VAL A 217 53.43 -56.06 30.72
N ARG A 218 52.19 -56.50 30.99
CA ARG A 218 51.92 -57.78 31.67
C ARG A 218 52.26 -59.00 30.81
N GLN A 219 52.06 -58.94 29.49
CA GLN A 219 52.47 -59.98 28.54
C GLN A 219 53.99 -60.01 28.34
N GLU A 220 54.62 -58.85 28.19
CA GLU A 220 56.08 -58.70 28.06
C GLU A 220 56.79 -59.26 29.31
N ALA A 221 56.25 -59.02 30.51
CA ALA A 221 56.72 -59.61 31.77
C ALA A 221 56.46 -61.12 31.94
N ILE A 222 55.62 -61.75 31.10
CA ILE A 222 55.46 -63.21 31.00
C ILE A 222 56.45 -63.75 29.96
N GLY A 223 56.55 -63.12 28.79
CA GLY A 223 57.49 -63.51 27.73
C GLY A 223 58.94 -63.57 28.18
N ILE A 224 59.39 -62.60 28.99
CA ILE A 224 60.75 -62.58 29.57
C ILE A 224 60.98 -63.78 30.51
N LYS A 225 59.96 -64.22 31.26
CA LYS A 225 60.07 -65.40 32.16
C LYS A 225 60.12 -66.70 31.39
N GLU A 226 59.44 -66.78 30.25
CA GLU A 226 59.46 -67.97 29.38
C GLU A 226 60.77 -68.03 28.59
N GLN A 227 61.25 -66.90 28.05
CA GLN A 227 62.55 -66.80 27.38
C GLN A 227 63.70 -67.19 28.32
N ALA A 228 63.67 -66.78 29.59
CA ALA A 228 64.68 -67.16 30.57
C ALA A 228 64.74 -68.68 30.86
N LYS A 229 63.65 -69.42 30.65
CA LYS A 229 63.66 -70.90 30.69
C LYS A 229 64.28 -71.48 29.41
N VAL A 230 63.84 -71.00 28.25
CA VAL A 230 64.29 -71.51 26.95
C VAL A 230 65.79 -71.25 26.73
N GLU A 231 66.33 -70.10 27.14
CA GLU A 231 67.78 -69.87 27.10
C GLU A 231 68.59 -70.85 27.96
N ALA A 232 68.02 -71.35 29.06
CA ALA A 232 68.68 -72.33 29.92
C ALA A 232 68.73 -73.71 29.24
N GLU A 233 67.69 -74.09 28.48
CA GLU A 233 67.66 -75.32 27.69
C GLU A 233 68.57 -75.25 26.45
N VAL A 234 68.55 -74.12 25.71
CA VAL A 234 69.35 -73.93 24.48
C VAL A 234 70.85 -74.05 24.76
N LYS A 235 71.34 -73.49 25.87
CA LYS A 235 72.77 -73.54 26.24
C LYS A 235 73.27 -74.96 26.58
N VAL A 236 72.37 -75.90 26.91
CA VAL A 236 72.72 -77.33 27.01
C VAL A 236 72.91 -77.92 25.62
N PHE A 237 72.03 -77.59 24.68
CA PHE A 237 71.98 -78.16 23.33
C PHE A 237 73.09 -77.64 22.38
N GLU A 238 73.56 -76.41 22.56
CA GLU A 238 74.63 -75.85 21.72
C GLU A 238 75.97 -76.58 21.94
N ASN A 239 76.28 -76.96 23.18
CA ASN A 239 77.48 -77.75 23.53
C ASN A 239 77.52 -79.11 22.81
N GLU A 240 76.36 -79.74 22.55
CA GLU A 240 76.28 -81.03 21.85
C GLU A 240 76.51 -80.88 20.32
N ARG A 241 76.21 -79.70 19.75
CA ARG A 241 76.25 -79.49 18.29
C ARG A 241 77.60 -79.07 17.73
N GLU A 242 78.43 -78.33 18.47
CA GLU A 242 79.72 -77.86 17.95
C GLU A 242 80.64 -79.02 17.51
N ALA A 243 80.59 -80.15 18.24
CA ALA A 243 81.33 -81.37 17.91
C ALA A 243 80.99 -81.96 16.52
N VAL A 244 79.75 -81.77 16.04
CA VAL A 244 79.27 -82.35 14.77
C VAL A 244 79.56 -81.43 13.57
N VAL A 245 79.53 -80.12 13.78
CA VAL A 245 79.65 -79.09 12.72
C VAL A 245 81.07 -79.04 12.10
N ALA A 246 82.09 -79.57 12.78
CA ALA A 246 83.46 -79.64 12.26
C ALA A 246 83.58 -80.58 11.04
N ALA A 247 82.94 -81.76 11.08
CA ALA A 247 83.12 -82.80 10.06
C ALA A 247 82.50 -82.44 8.69
N ALA A 248 81.29 -81.87 8.69
CA ALA A 248 80.52 -81.62 7.47
C ALA A 248 81.12 -80.57 6.52
N LYS A 249 82.02 -79.71 7.00
CA LYS A 249 82.58 -78.59 6.22
C LYS A 249 83.55 -79.04 5.10
N ALA A 250 84.13 -80.23 5.20
CA ALA A 250 85.05 -80.75 4.19
C ALA A 250 84.33 -81.25 2.90
N GLU A 251 83.17 -81.90 3.04
CA GLU A 251 82.44 -82.49 1.90
C GLU A 251 81.81 -81.46 0.94
N LEU A 252 81.52 -80.26 1.44
CA LEU A 252 80.76 -79.25 0.68
C LEU A 252 81.62 -78.52 -0.37
N ALA A 253 82.95 -78.56 -0.25
CA ALA A 253 83.86 -77.87 -1.17
C ALA A 253 83.95 -78.58 -2.54
N THR A 254 83.98 -79.91 -2.55
CA THR A 254 84.20 -80.71 -3.78
C THR A 254 83.02 -80.66 -4.74
N LYS A 255 81.79 -80.66 -4.20
CA LYS A 255 80.55 -80.70 -4.99
C LYS A 255 80.26 -79.39 -5.72
N LYS A 256 80.83 -78.26 -5.28
CA LYS A 256 80.51 -76.91 -5.79
C LYS A 256 80.91 -76.71 -7.26
N ALA A 257 82.15 -77.09 -7.62
CA ALA A 257 82.73 -76.83 -8.93
C ALA A 257 82.05 -77.54 -10.12
N ALA A 258 81.17 -78.52 -9.86
CA ALA A 258 80.43 -79.23 -10.91
C ALA A 258 79.23 -78.41 -11.45
N TRP A 259 78.61 -77.55 -10.63
CA TRP A 259 77.36 -76.86 -10.96
C TRP A 259 77.59 -75.56 -11.75
N ASP A 260 78.74 -74.90 -11.54
CA ASP A 260 79.12 -73.59 -12.12
C ASP A 260 79.23 -73.55 -13.67
N ARG A 261 79.10 -74.70 -14.34
CA ARG A 261 79.06 -74.82 -15.80
C ARG A 261 77.64 -74.99 -16.35
N GLN A 262 76.70 -75.47 -15.54
CA GLN A 262 75.33 -75.74 -15.96
C GLN A 262 74.41 -74.52 -15.72
N THR A 263 74.67 -73.76 -14.66
CA THR A 263 73.97 -72.50 -14.34
C THR A 263 74.09 -71.46 -15.45
N LYS A 264 75.30 -71.26 -15.99
CA LYS A 264 75.62 -70.17 -16.94
C LYS A 264 74.91 -70.27 -18.29
N VAL A 265 74.43 -71.47 -18.68
CA VAL A 265 73.63 -71.63 -19.90
C VAL A 265 72.18 -71.20 -19.63
N ALA A 266 71.59 -71.66 -18.54
CA ALA A 266 70.25 -71.24 -18.11
C ALA A 266 70.18 -69.73 -17.81
N GLU A 267 71.25 -69.14 -17.31
CA GLU A 267 71.40 -67.70 -17.06
C GLU A 267 71.36 -66.86 -18.35
N ILE A 268 71.90 -67.37 -19.46
CA ILE A 268 71.86 -66.72 -20.79
C ILE A 268 70.48 -66.84 -21.44
N GLU A 269 69.75 -67.94 -21.21
CA GLU A 269 68.38 -68.10 -21.71
C GLU A 269 67.38 -67.27 -20.88
N ALA A 270 67.54 -67.26 -19.55
CA ALA A 270 66.75 -66.44 -18.64
C ALA A 270 66.94 -64.93 -18.91
N SER A 271 68.18 -64.45 -19.07
CA SER A 271 68.44 -63.03 -19.34
C SER A 271 67.87 -62.57 -20.69
N LYS A 272 67.87 -63.41 -21.73
CA LYS A 272 67.18 -63.12 -23.01
C LYS A 272 65.66 -63.07 -22.86
N ALA A 273 65.07 -63.98 -22.09
CA ALA A 273 63.63 -63.98 -21.81
C ALA A 273 63.19 -62.77 -20.96
N VAL A 274 64.04 -62.32 -20.03
CA VAL A 274 63.84 -61.08 -19.26
C VAL A 274 63.94 -59.86 -20.17
N ALA A 275 64.99 -59.72 -20.97
CA ALA A 275 65.19 -58.56 -21.85
C ALA A 275 64.04 -58.36 -22.87
N LEU A 276 63.48 -59.46 -23.41
CA LEU A 276 62.30 -59.38 -24.29
C LEU A 276 61.05 -58.87 -23.53
N ARG A 277 60.80 -59.37 -22.31
CA ARG A 277 59.71 -58.87 -21.46
C ARG A 277 59.91 -57.44 -21.01
N GLU A 278 61.14 -57.02 -20.72
CA GLU A 278 61.45 -55.64 -20.35
C GLU A 278 61.19 -54.67 -21.51
N ALA A 279 61.49 -55.06 -22.75
CA ALA A 279 61.15 -54.28 -23.93
C ALA A 279 59.63 -54.16 -24.15
N GLU A 280 58.87 -55.25 -23.98
CA GLU A 280 57.40 -55.24 -24.03
C GLU A 280 56.80 -54.36 -22.92
N LEU A 281 57.32 -54.48 -21.69
CA LEU A 281 56.89 -53.67 -20.53
C LEU A 281 57.25 -52.19 -20.70
N GLN A 282 58.42 -51.84 -21.25
CA GLN A 282 58.80 -50.46 -21.54
C GLN A 282 57.84 -49.83 -22.56
N MET A 283 57.56 -50.52 -23.67
CA MET A 283 56.56 -50.08 -24.66
C MET A 283 55.18 -49.85 -24.05
N GLU A 284 54.75 -50.71 -23.13
CA GLU A 284 53.45 -50.54 -22.44
C GLU A 284 53.47 -49.40 -21.42
N VAL A 285 54.59 -49.20 -20.70
CA VAL A 285 54.80 -48.11 -19.75
C VAL A 285 54.85 -46.75 -20.45
N GLU A 286 55.52 -46.64 -21.60
CA GLU A 286 55.52 -45.42 -22.42
C GLU A 286 54.12 -45.09 -22.92
N ARG A 287 53.37 -46.08 -23.41
CA ARG A 287 51.98 -45.91 -23.85
C ARG A 287 51.07 -45.46 -22.71
N LYS A 288 51.25 -46.01 -21.50
CA LYS A 288 50.55 -45.59 -20.26
C LYS A 288 51.01 -44.21 -19.76
N ASN A 289 52.28 -43.84 -19.95
CA ASN A 289 52.80 -42.50 -19.65
C ASN A 289 52.16 -41.45 -20.57
N ALA A 290 52.13 -41.69 -21.88
CA ALA A 290 51.51 -40.80 -22.86
C ALA A 290 50.03 -40.57 -22.56
N LEU A 291 49.27 -41.65 -22.30
CA LEU A 291 47.86 -41.55 -21.89
C LEU A 291 47.70 -40.68 -20.63
N ARG A 292 48.43 -40.97 -19.55
CA ARG A 292 48.41 -40.16 -18.31
C ARG A 292 48.74 -38.68 -18.53
N VAL A 293 49.65 -38.34 -19.45
CA VAL A 293 49.94 -36.94 -19.79
C VAL A 293 48.77 -36.29 -20.52
N THR A 294 48.14 -36.97 -21.49
CA THR A 294 46.96 -36.43 -22.18
C THR A 294 45.74 -36.29 -21.26
N GLU A 295 45.58 -37.17 -20.27
CA GLU A 295 44.51 -37.09 -19.27
C GLU A 295 44.74 -35.93 -18.29
N LYS A 296 45.98 -35.72 -17.82
CA LYS A 296 46.34 -34.54 -17.01
C LYS A 296 46.08 -33.23 -17.76
N LEU A 297 46.55 -33.12 -19.01
CA LEU A 297 46.34 -31.92 -19.82
C LEU A 297 44.84 -31.65 -20.07
N LYS A 298 44.02 -32.68 -20.28
CA LYS A 298 42.55 -32.54 -20.37
C LYS A 298 41.95 -32.08 -19.04
N ALA A 299 42.39 -32.64 -17.91
CA ALA A 299 41.92 -32.23 -16.59
C ALA A 299 42.29 -30.77 -16.27
N GLU A 300 43.52 -30.35 -16.56
CA GLU A 300 43.99 -28.97 -16.38
C GLU A 300 43.27 -27.97 -17.30
N GLN A 301 42.96 -28.35 -18.54
CA GLN A 301 42.15 -27.53 -19.45
C GLN A 301 40.70 -27.42 -18.99
N LEU A 302 40.10 -28.52 -18.51
CA LEU A 302 38.74 -28.53 -17.99
C LEU A 302 38.61 -27.71 -16.70
N THR A 303 39.52 -27.87 -15.72
CA THR A 303 39.48 -27.08 -14.47
C THR A 303 39.74 -25.60 -14.73
N LYS A 304 40.65 -25.25 -15.66
CA LYS A 304 40.84 -23.86 -16.08
C LYS A 304 39.57 -23.29 -16.72
N ALA A 305 38.89 -24.05 -17.58
CA ALA A 305 37.66 -23.63 -18.21
C ALA A 305 36.49 -23.47 -17.21
N THR A 306 36.32 -24.38 -16.26
CA THR A 306 35.28 -24.26 -15.21
C THR A 306 35.55 -23.08 -14.30
N VAL A 307 36.80 -22.87 -13.85
CA VAL A 307 37.16 -21.71 -13.02
C VAL A 307 36.93 -20.40 -13.78
N GLN A 308 37.32 -20.31 -15.05
CA GLN A 308 37.07 -19.10 -15.86
C GLN A 308 35.57 -18.82 -16.05
N TYR A 309 34.76 -19.86 -16.28
CA TYR A 309 33.30 -19.74 -16.36
C TYR A 309 32.69 -19.30 -15.01
N GLU A 310 33.10 -19.92 -13.90
CA GLU A 310 32.63 -19.57 -12.55
C GLU A 310 33.02 -18.14 -12.17
N THR A 311 34.23 -17.67 -12.49
CA THR A 311 34.64 -16.27 -12.29
C THR A 311 33.75 -15.32 -13.09
N GLN A 312 33.53 -15.57 -14.39
CA GLN A 312 32.65 -14.71 -15.20
C GLN A 312 31.18 -14.71 -14.71
N VAL A 313 30.68 -15.84 -14.21
CA VAL A 313 29.36 -15.92 -13.58
C VAL A 313 29.32 -15.13 -12.26
N GLN A 314 30.36 -15.20 -11.43
CA GLN A 314 30.44 -14.41 -10.20
C GLN A 314 30.56 -12.90 -10.50
N ASP A 315 31.43 -12.49 -11.43
CA ASP A 315 31.61 -11.09 -11.83
C ASP A 315 30.33 -10.49 -12.41
N SER A 316 29.64 -11.23 -13.29
CA SER A 316 28.37 -10.77 -13.87
C SER A 316 27.25 -10.68 -12.83
N ASN A 317 27.16 -11.63 -11.90
CA ASN A 317 26.20 -11.57 -10.79
C ASN A 317 26.51 -10.41 -9.82
N ALA A 318 27.78 -10.16 -9.51
CA ALA A 318 28.21 -9.01 -8.70
C ALA A 318 27.90 -7.68 -9.41
N ALA A 319 28.13 -7.58 -10.72
CA ALA A 319 27.78 -6.40 -11.51
C ALA A 319 26.26 -6.17 -11.58
N LEU A 320 25.45 -7.23 -11.68
CA LEU A 320 23.98 -7.14 -11.62
C LEU A 320 23.50 -6.71 -10.22
N TYR A 321 24.03 -7.30 -9.15
CA TYR A 321 23.70 -6.93 -7.78
C TYR A 321 24.05 -5.46 -7.47
N ASN A 322 25.24 -5.01 -7.88
CA ASN A 322 25.66 -3.62 -7.71
C ASN A 322 24.78 -2.65 -8.51
N ARG A 323 24.35 -3.01 -9.73
CA ARG A 323 23.38 -2.22 -10.51
C ARG A 323 22.00 -2.17 -9.85
N GLN A 324 21.51 -3.29 -9.32
CA GLN A 324 20.25 -3.34 -8.58
C GLN A 324 20.31 -2.44 -7.33
N LYS A 325 21.34 -2.57 -6.51
CA LYS A 325 21.51 -1.74 -5.30
C LYS A 325 21.70 -0.25 -5.61
N ALA A 326 22.40 0.09 -6.69
CA ALA A 326 22.50 1.48 -7.15
C ALA A 326 21.17 2.04 -7.69
N ALA A 327 20.31 1.22 -8.28
CA ALA A 327 18.97 1.62 -8.70
C ALA A 327 18.01 1.76 -7.52
N GLU A 328 18.03 0.82 -6.57
CA GLU A 328 17.27 0.89 -5.31
C GLU A 328 17.63 2.14 -4.50
N ALA A 329 18.93 2.46 -4.38
CA ALA A 329 19.40 3.65 -3.67
C ALA A 329 18.86 4.95 -4.30
N LYS A 330 18.94 5.09 -5.63
CA LYS A 330 18.39 6.25 -6.34
C LYS A 330 16.88 6.38 -6.19
N LEU A 331 16.14 5.28 -6.32
CA LEU A 331 14.68 5.28 -6.09
C LEU A 331 14.34 5.68 -4.65
N TYR A 332 15.13 5.25 -3.66
CA TYR A 332 14.95 5.65 -2.26
C TYR A 332 15.25 7.15 -2.04
N GLU A 333 16.32 7.68 -2.63
CA GLU A 333 16.65 9.11 -2.63
C GLU A 333 15.55 9.95 -3.30
N GLU A 334 15.06 9.54 -4.47
CA GLU A 334 13.98 10.21 -5.21
C GLU A 334 12.65 10.20 -4.43
N VAL A 335 12.28 9.06 -3.83
CA VAL A 335 11.08 8.96 -2.97
C VAL A 335 11.22 9.86 -1.74
N LYS A 336 12.37 9.85 -1.05
CA LYS A 336 12.58 10.73 0.12
C LYS A 336 12.61 12.22 -0.25
N ALA A 337 13.15 12.58 -1.41
CA ALA A 337 13.08 13.94 -1.93
C ALA A 337 11.63 14.35 -2.30
N ALA A 338 10.84 13.43 -2.86
CA ALA A 338 9.43 13.67 -3.17
C ALA A 338 8.58 13.84 -1.90
N ASP A 339 8.77 12.98 -0.89
CA ASP A 339 8.05 13.06 0.38
C ASP A 339 8.43 14.31 1.18
N ALA A 340 9.71 14.71 1.18
CA ALA A 340 10.14 15.98 1.77
C ALA A 340 9.47 17.19 1.10
N ARG A 341 9.32 17.17 -0.24
CA ARG A 341 8.59 18.22 -0.98
C ARG A 341 7.10 18.24 -0.68
N LYS A 342 6.45 17.08 -0.51
CA LYS A 342 5.04 17.00 -0.06
C LYS A 342 4.88 17.63 1.32
N ALA A 343 5.69 17.22 2.29
CA ALA A 343 5.64 17.77 3.65
C ALA A 343 5.88 19.29 3.70
N GLN A 344 6.77 19.82 2.86
CA GLN A 344 6.97 21.27 2.69
C GLN A 344 5.75 21.97 2.09
N ALA A 345 5.13 21.39 1.06
CA ALA A 345 3.92 21.96 0.45
C ALA A 345 2.69 21.90 1.38
N GLU A 346 2.54 20.81 2.14
CA GLU A 346 1.49 20.63 3.15
C GLU A 346 1.66 21.62 4.32
N ALA A 347 2.90 21.84 4.78
CA ALA A 347 3.20 22.86 5.78
C ALA A 347 2.86 24.28 5.27
N GLN A 348 3.29 24.65 4.06
CA GLN A 348 2.97 25.95 3.45
C GLN A 348 1.47 26.15 3.24
N PHE A 349 0.74 25.10 2.84
CA PHE A 349 -0.72 25.13 2.71
C PHE A 349 -1.40 25.32 4.07
N TYR A 350 -0.90 24.68 5.12
CA TYR A 350 -1.41 24.84 6.49
C TYR A 350 -1.14 26.25 7.06
N GLU A 351 0.06 26.80 6.84
CA GLU A 351 0.40 28.18 7.19
C GLU A 351 -0.50 29.20 6.46
N GLN A 352 -0.69 29.04 5.14
CA GLN A 352 -1.60 29.89 4.37
C GLN A 352 -3.04 29.80 4.87
N LYS A 353 -3.52 28.58 5.16
CA LYS A 353 -4.87 28.38 5.70
C LYS A 353 -5.04 29.09 7.05
N LEU A 354 -4.10 28.90 7.99
CA LEU A 354 -4.15 29.59 9.29
C LEU A 354 -4.11 31.11 9.14
N ALA A 355 -3.35 31.64 8.17
CA ALA A 355 -3.29 33.07 7.90
C ALA A 355 -4.61 33.63 7.34
N GLU A 356 -5.31 32.90 6.47
CA GLU A 356 -6.63 33.31 5.97
C GLU A 356 -7.74 33.10 7.00
N ASP A 357 -7.74 32.00 7.76
CA ASP A 357 -8.68 31.76 8.87
C ASP A 357 -8.55 32.89 9.94
N ALA A 358 -7.33 33.33 10.24
CA ALA A 358 -7.08 34.46 11.14
C ALA A 358 -7.59 35.81 10.58
N LYS A 359 -7.39 36.08 9.29
CA LYS A 359 -7.95 37.29 8.61
C LYS A 359 -9.47 37.27 8.59
N LEU A 360 -10.08 36.11 8.38
CA LEU A 360 -11.53 35.91 8.38
C LEU A 360 -12.10 36.17 9.78
N TYR A 361 -11.46 35.62 10.82
CA TYR A 361 -11.84 35.87 12.22
C TYR A 361 -11.69 37.35 12.61
N ALA A 362 -10.60 38.02 12.20
CA ALA A 362 -10.41 39.45 12.43
C ALA A 362 -11.55 40.28 11.81
N ARG A 363 -11.87 40.03 10.52
CA ARG A 363 -12.98 40.68 9.81
C ARG A 363 -14.35 40.39 10.43
N GLN A 364 -14.56 39.19 10.96
CA GLN A 364 -15.78 38.87 11.72
C GLN A 364 -15.88 39.71 12.99
N LYS A 365 -14.78 39.90 13.74
CA LYS A 365 -14.77 40.75 14.95
C LYS A 365 -14.86 42.24 14.66
N GLU A 366 -14.31 42.71 13.55
CA GLU A 366 -14.55 44.06 13.03
C GLU A 366 -16.05 44.26 12.69
N ALA A 367 -16.67 43.31 11.98
CA ALA A 367 -18.08 43.37 11.62
C ALA A 367 -19.02 43.28 12.84
N GLU A 368 -18.73 42.39 13.80
CA GLU A 368 -19.44 42.31 15.08
C GLU A 368 -19.35 43.65 15.84
N SER A 369 -18.15 44.22 15.96
CA SER A 369 -17.90 45.51 16.63
C SER A 369 -18.66 46.65 15.96
N LEU A 370 -18.58 46.76 14.63
CA LEU A 370 -19.34 47.75 13.85
C LEU A 370 -20.85 47.57 14.00
N SER A 371 -21.35 46.33 14.08
CA SER A 371 -22.77 46.05 14.34
C SER A 371 -23.22 46.47 15.74
N LEU A 372 -22.35 46.32 16.74
CA LEU A 372 -22.61 46.72 18.13
C LEU A 372 -22.60 48.25 18.27
N VAL A 373 -21.62 48.93 17.66
CA VAL A 373 -21.58 50.40 17.57
C VAL A 373 -22.80 50.94 16.79
N GLY A 374 -23.23 50.23 15.73
CA GLY A 374 -24.44 50.55 14.98
C GLY A 374 -25.71 50.46 15.84
N LYS A 375 -25.86 49.37 16.62
CA LYS A 375 -26.97 49.21 17.59
C LYS A 375 -26.95 50.30 18.65
N ALA A 376 -25.81 50.53 19.31
CA ALA A 376 -25.67 51.56 20.33
C ALA A 376 -26.01 52.97 19.79
N LYS A 377 -25.63 53.28 18.54
CA LYS A 377 -26.04 54.54 17.87
C LYS A 377 -27.54 54.60 17.58
N ALA A 378 -28.15 53.50 17.14
CA ALA A 378 -29.60 53.44 16.91
C ALA A 378 -30.40 53.58 18.21
N GLU A 379 -29.96 52.90 19.28
CA GLU A 379 -30.53 52.99 20.63
C GLU A 379 -30.41 54.41 21.20
N TYR A 380 -29.24 55.04 21.06
CA TYR A 380 -29.01 56.44 21.42
C TYR A 380 -29.93 57.42 20.68
N VAL A 381 -30.04 57.30 19.36
CA VAL A 381 -30.95 58.15 18.56
C VAL A 381 -32.42 57.91 18.92
N SER A 382 -32.82 56.66 19.19
CA SER A 382 -34.20 56.31 19.56
C SER A 382 -34.60 56.83 20.95
N SER A 383 -33.71 56.72 21.94
CA SER A 383 -33.94 57.25 23.29
C SER A 383 -33.96 58.78 23.31
N MET A 384 -33.14 59.44 22.48
CA MET A 384 -33.20 60.90 22.30
C MET A 384 -34.48 61.34 21.59
N LEU A 385 -34.94 60.61 20.56
CA LEU A 385 -36.24 60.86 19.91
C LEU A 385 -37.40 60.76 20.91
N GLN A 386 -37.35 59.78 21.81
CA GLN A 386 -38.33 59.60 22.88
C GLN A 386 -38.28 60.75 23.91
N ALA A 387 -37.09 61.18 24.32
CA ALA A 387 -36.90 62.31 25.24
C ALA A 387 -37.39 63.65 24.66
N VAL A 388 -37.26 63.84 23.34
CA VAL A 388 -37.74 65.04 22.60
C VAL A 388 -39.21 64.88 22.16
N GLY A 389 -39.94 63.91 22.73
CA GLY A 389 -41.39 63.74 22.51
C GLY A 389 -41.78 63.37 21.08
N GLY A 390 -40.87 62.76 20.31
CA GLY A 390 -41.10 62.38 18.91
C GLY A 390 -40.91 63.51 17.89
N ASN A 391 -40.50 64.72 18.30
CA ASN A 391 -40.29 65.83 17.35
C ASN A 391 -38.98 65.65 16.57
N TYR A 392 -39.09 65.00 15.40
CA TYR A 392 -37.99 64.71 14.48
C TYR A 392 -37.15 65.95 14.11
N ASN A 393 -37.76 67.12 13.93
CA ASN A 393 -37.04 68.32 13.48
C ASN A 393 -36.05 68.80 14.55
N ALA A 394 -36.49 68.87 15.82
CA ALA A 394 -35.64 69.25 16.93
C ALA A 394 -34.49 68.26 17.17
N LEU A 395 -34.75 66.95 17.01
CA LEU A 395 -33.72 65.91 17.07
C LEU A 395 -32.70 66.05 15.93
N ARG A 396 -33.17 66.24 14.70
CA ARG A 396 -32.32 66.43 13.52
C ARG A 396 -31.39 67.62 13.72
N ASP A 397 -31.94 68.75 14.13
CA ASP A 397 -31.19 70.00 14.29
C ASP A 397 -30.16 69.89 15.42
N TYR A 398 -30.50 69.22 16.53
CA TYR A 398 -29.54 68.89 17.59
C TYR A 398 -28.39 68.00 17.08
N LEU A 399 -28.70 66.90 16.37
CA LEU A 399 -27.68 65.99 15.83
C LEU A 399 -26.79 66.65 14.77
N MET A 400 -27.31 67.62 14.00
CA MET A 400 -26.51 68.42 13.06
C MET A 400 -25.60 69.44 13.76
N ILE A 401 -25.93 69.88 14.98
CA ILE A 401 -25.10 70.76 15.80
C ILE A 401 -24.02 69.94 16.53
N ASP A 402 -24.42 68.89 17.25
CA ASP A 402 -23.53 68.01 18.02
C ASP A 402 -22.51 67.27 17.13
N GLY A 403 -22.97 66.75 15.99
CA GLY A 403 -22.12 66.17 14.96
C GLY A 403 -21.23 67.18 14.20
N GLY A 404 -21.24 68.46 14.59
CA GLY A 404 -20.35 69.49 14.03
C GLY A 404 -20.61 69.86 12.56
N LEU A 405 -21.72 69.40 11.95
CA LEU A 405 -21.95 69.45 10.51
C LEU A 405 -21.91 70.88 9.95
N TYR A 406 -22.38 71.88 10.72
CA TYR A 406 -22.28 73.29 10.33
C TYR A 406 -20.83 73.79 10.27
N GLN A 407 -19.94 73.31 11.15
CA GLN A 407 -18.51 73.62 11.10
C GLN A 407 -17.83 72.93 9.91
N GLU A 408 -18.24 71.70 9.59
CA GLU A 408 -17.72 70.97 8.43
C GLU A 408 -18.18 71.59 7.11
N MET A 409 -19.46 71.94 6.97
CA MET A 409 -19.96 72.66 5.80
C MET A 409 -19.29 74.03 5.65
N ALA A 410 -19.06 74.78 6.74
CA ALA A 410 -18.31 76.02 6.70
C ALA A 410 -16.85 75.79 6.24
N ARG A 411 -16.18 74.75 6.75
CA ARG A 411 -14.80 74.37 6.36
C ARG A 411 -14.71 73.94 4.89
N ILE A 412 -15.67 73.15 4.39
CA ILE A 412 -15.74 72.68 3.01
C ILE A 412 -16.03 73.84 2.06
N ASN A 413 -17.00 74.69 2.39
CA ASN A 413 -17.32 75.88 1.59
C ASN A 413 -16.14 76.87 1.57
N ALA A 414 -15.47 77.11 2.70
CA ALA A 414 -14.26 77.93 2.75
C ALA A 414 -13.13 77.32 1.91
N GLY A 415 -12.92 75.99 1.96
CA GLY A 415 -11.93 75.29 1.13
C GLY A 415 -12.23 75.39 -0.37
N ALA A 416 -13.49 75.25 -0.77
CA ALA A 416 -13.94 75.40 -2.15
C ALA A 416 -13.77 76.85 -2.67
N VAL A 417 -14.06 77.86 -1.82
CA VAL A 417 -13.85 79.28 -2.16
C VAL A 417 -12.37 79.65 -2.19
N SER A 418 -11.55 79.05 -1.32
CA SER A 418 -10.11 79.33 -1.23
C SER A 418 -9.31 79.06 -2.51
N GLY A 419 -9.85 78.25 -3.44
CA GLY A 419 -9.22 77.97 -4.73
C GLY A 419 -9.75 78.80 -5.91
N MET A 420 -10.80 79.62 -5.73
CA MET A 420 -11.46 80.31 -6.85
C MET A 420 -10.88 81.70 -7.13
N GLN A 421 -10.44 81.92 -8.38
CA GLN A 421 -10.12 83.24 -8.93
C GLN A 421 -11.24 83.72 -9.88
N PRO A 422 -12.33 84.33 -9.38
CA PRO A 422 -13.40 84.81 -10.24
C PRO A 422 -12.93 86.01 -11.08
N LYS A 423 -12.84 85.84 -12.40
CA LYS A 423 -12.74 86.97 -13.35
C LYS A 423 -14.07 87.71 -13.41
N ILE A 424 -14.28 88.65 -12.48
CA ILE A 424 -15.48 89.48 -12.42
C ILE A 424 -15.51 90.43 -13.63
N SER A 425 -16.28 90.07 -14.65
CA SER A 425 -16.60 90.96 -15.77
C SER A 425 -17.70 91.93 -15.33
N ILE A 426 -17.33 93.17 -15.01
CA ILE A 426 -18.28 94.20 -14.60
C ILE A 426 -19.07 94.66 -15.84
N TRP A 427 -20.33 94.25 -15.95
CA TRP A 427 -21.25 94.76 -16.97
C TRP A 427 -21.82 96.12 -16.55
N SER A 428 -21.05 97.19 -16.75
CA SER A 428 -21.56 98.56 -16.69
C SER A 428 -22.41 98.85 -17.94
N ASN A 429 -23.69 98.44 -17.90
CA ASN A 429 -24.67 98.84 -18.91
C ASN A 429 -24.95 100.35 -18.72
N GLY A 430 -24.29 101.18 -19.53
CA GLY A 430 -24.14 102.61 -19.28
C GLY A 430 -25.43 103.42 -19.39
N ALA A 431 -26.06 103.70 -18.23
CA ALA A 431 -26.90 104.85 -18.01
C ALA A 431 -26.25 105.70 -16.91
N ASP A 432 -25.70 106.84 -17.31
CA ASP A 432 -25.05 107.92 -16.53
C ASP A 432 -23.97 107.60 -15.48
N GLY A 433 -22.77 108.07 -15.82
CA GLY A 433 -22.16 109.16 -15.08
C GLY A 433 -20.98 109.78 -15.84
N PRO A 434 -20.54 111.01 -15.55
CA PRO A 434 -21.19 112.04 -14.72
C PRO A 434 -21.28 113.43 -15.41
N SER A 435 -22.39 114.17 -15.19
CA SER A 435 -22.40 115.64 -15.30
C SER A 435 -23.69 116.24 -14.72
N GLY A 436 -23.66 117.53 -14.40
CA GLY A 436 -24.87 118.34 -14.23
C GLY A 436 -25.23 119.05 -15.54
N ASP A 437 -26.51 119.01 -15.91
CA ASP A 437 -27.16 119.71 -17.03
C ASP A 437 -26.74 119.39 -18.49
N ALA A 438 -27.67 119.76 -19.39
CA ALA A 438 -27.51 119.97 -20.85
C ALA A 438 -27.33 118.78 -21.82
N MET A 439 -28.45 118.13 -22.15
CA MET A 439 -28.99 117.92 -23.51
C MET A 439 -28.02 117.74 -24.71
N GLY A 440 -28.04 116.56 -25.35
CA GLY A 440 -27.42 116.33 -26.68
C GLY A 440 -27.79 114.97 -27.30
N ALA A 441 -27.82 114.84 -28.63
CA ALA A 441 -28.35 113.65 -29.32
C ALA A 441 -27.35 112.98 -30.29
N GLY A 442 -27.42 111.64 -30.38
CA GLY A 442 -26.75 110.82 -31.40
C GLY A 442 -25.81 109.75 -30.85
N GLY A 443 -26.18 108.45 -30.97
CA GLY A 443 -25.37 107.37 -30.38
C GLY A 443 -25.63 105.93 -30.84
N ALA A 444 -26.48 105.68 -31.84
CA ALA A 444 -26.85 104.31 -32.25
C ALA A 444 -25.64 103.44 -32.69
N MET A 445 -24.61 104.05 -33.28
CA MET A 445 -23.37 103.36 -33.69
C MET A 445 -22.55 102.86 -32.49
N GLN A 446 -22.63 103.55 -31.35
CA GLN A 446 -21.90 103.22 -30.12
C GLN A 446 -22.32 101.84 -29.56
N GLN A 447 -23.62 101.54 -29.64
CA GLN A 447 -24.22 100.32 -29.10
C GLN A 447 -23.83 99.09 -29.93
N VAL A 448 -23.85 99.20 -31.27
CA VAL A 448 -23.40 98.13 -32.19
C VAL A 448 -21.90 97.84 -32.00
N ALA A 449 -21.08 98.88 -31.83
CA ALA A 449 -19.64 98.72 -31.56
C ALA A 449 -19.35 98.02 -30.22
N GLY A 450 -20.21 98.19 -29.21
CA GLY A 450 -20.15 97.44 -27.95
C GLY A 450 -20.36 95.94 -28.15
N VAL A 451 -21.46 95.57 -28.84
CA VAL A 451 -21.78 94.16 -29.14
C VAL A 451 -20.68 93.50 -29.98
N TYR A 452 -20.13 94.20 -30.97
CA TYR A 452 -19.06 93.65 -31.81
C TYR A 452 -17.75 93.37 -31.05
N LYS A 453 -17.47 94.11 -29.97
CA LYS A 453 -16.34 93.84 -29.05
C LYS A 453 -16.62 92.69 -28.07
N MET A 454 -17.88 92.35 -27.80
CA MET A 454 -18.27 91.25 -26.90
C MET A 454 -18.24 89.86 -27.57
N LEU A 455 -18.35 89.80 -28.90
CA LEU A 455 -18.38 88.53 -29.64
C LEU A 455 -17.11 87.67 -29.48
N PRO A 456 -15.87 88.18 -29.64
CA PRO A 456 -14.69 87.33 -29.51
C PRO A 456 -14.51 86.73 -28.10
N PRO A 457 -14.66 87.50 -26.98
CA PRO A 457 -14.60 86.93 -25.63
C PRO A 457 -15.67 85.86 -25.37
N LEU A 458 -16.92 86.08 -25.79
CA LEU A 458 -18.01 85.12 -25.59
C LEU A 458 -17.79 83.82 -26.38
N LEU A 459 -17.27 83.91 -27.60
CA LEU A 459 -16.93 82.73 -28.39
C LEU A 459 -15.74 81.97 -27.79
N SER A 460 -14.74 82.66 -27.22
CA SER A 460 -13.65 81.99 -26.51
C SER A 460 -14.10 81.30 -25.21
N THR A 461 -14.98 81.92 -24.40
CA THR A 461 -15.46 81.27 -23.17
C THR A 461 -16.40 80.10 -23.45
N VAL A 462 -17.25 80.18 -24.48
CA VAL A 462 -18.05 79.03 -24.93
C VAL A 462 -17.14 77.92 -25.47
N HIS A 463 -16.09 78.24 -26.22
CA HIS A 463 -15.11 77.25 -26.68
C HIS A 463 -14.37 76.57 -25.52
N GLU A 464 -13.88 77.33 -24.53
CA GLU A 464 -13.19 76.78 -23.35
C GLU A 464 -14.12 75.93 -22.46
N GLN A 465 -15.42 76.21 -22.42
CA GLN A 465 -16.39 75.49 -21.59
C GLN A 465 -17.11 74.32 -22.30
N THR A 466 -17.14 74.28 -23.64
CA THR A 466 -17.90 73.27 -24.41
C THR A 466 -17.10 72.53 -25.49
N GLY A 467 -15.90 73.01 -25.85
CA GLY A 467 -14.97 72.35 -26.77
C GLY A 467 -15.31 72.42 -28.26
N MET A 468 -16.44 73.02 -28.67
CA MET A 468 -16.83 73.11 -30.09
C MET A 468 -16.09 74.25 -30.83
N LEU A 469 -15.61 73.99 -32.04
CA LEU A 469 -14.95 74.98 -32.91
C LEU A 469 -15.97 75.68 -33.84
N PRO A 470 -15.78 76.97 -34.17
CA PRO A 470 -16.59 77.67 -35.15
C PRO A 470 -16.31 77.21 -36.60
N PRO A 471 -17.21 77.50 -37.57
CA PRO A 471 -17.02 77.09 -38.96
C PRO A 471 -15.76 77.69 -39.62
N ALA A 472 -15.12 76.91 -40.49
CA ALA A 472 -13.75 77.13 -41.00
C ALA A 472 -13.50 78.42 -41.83
N TRP A 473 -14.50 79.28 -42.06
CA TRP A 473 -14.31 80.62 -42.63
C TRP A 473 -13.95 81.67 -41.58
N MET A 474 -13.94 81.31 -40.29
CA MET A 474 -13.58 82.16 -39.16
C MET A 474 -12.43 81.50 -38.39
N GLY A 475 -11.20 82.02 -38.59
CA GLY A 475 -9.94 81.30 -38.39
C GLY A 475 -9.61 80.82 -36.96
N SER A 476 -8.80 79.76 -36.89
CA SER A 476 -8.33 79.08 -35.67
C SER A 476 -7.20 79.81 -34.92
N LEU A 477 -7.11 79.62 -33.61
CA LEU A 477 -6.05 80.13 -32.73
C LEU A 477 -5.19 78.99 -32.16
N ASN A 478 -3.90 79.28 -31.93
CA ASN A 478 -2.89 78.32 -31.43
C ASN A 478 -2.67 78.41 -29.90
N LYS A 479 -1.91 77.46 -29.34
CA LYS A 479 -1.63 77.30 -27.89
C LYS A 479 -0.18 76.84 -27.65
N GLU A 480 0.44 77.26 -26.54
CA GLU A 480 1.85 76.95 -26.17
C GLU A 480 1.98 76.38 -24.73
N GLU A 481 3.17 75.91 -24.33
CA GLU A 481 3.40 74.99 -23.17
C GLU A 481 4.50 75.39 -22.15
N ALA A 482 4.34 74.97 -20.87
CA ALA A 482 5.38 74.75 -19.82
C ALA A 482 4.80 73.82 -18.69
N LYS A 483 5.49 72.95 -17.91
CA LYS A 483 6.91 72.60 -17.59
C LYS A 483 7.58 73.47 -16.51
N ASP A 484 8.30 73.00 -15.47
CA ASP A 484 8.57 71.69 -14.80
C ASP A 484 9.11 72.00 -13.36
N GLY A 485 9.33 71.12 -12.36
CA GLY A 485 9.26 69.66 -12.16
C GLY A 485 9.75 69.26 -10.72
N ILE A 486 10.17 67.99 -10.48
CA ILE A 486 10.73 67.42 -9.20
C ILE A 486 9.69 67.22 -8.03
N GLY A 487 9.62 66.11 -7.27
CA GLY A 487 10.26 64.78 -7.38
C GLY A 487 10.05 63.85 -6.14
N HIS A 488 9.62 62.58 -6.37
CA HIS A 488 9.47 61.43 -5.43
C HIS A 488 8.38 61.53 -4.30
N GLY A 489 7.68 60.44 -3.92
CA GLY A 489 7.60 59.10 -4.51
C GLY A 489 6.71 58.07 -3.75
N HIS A 490 6.10 57.14 -4.50
CA HIS A 490 5.34 55.93 -4.09
C HIS A 490 3.99 56.10 -3.32
N GLY A 491 2.93 55.33 -3.64
CA GLY A 491 2.76 54.45 -4.82
C GLY A 491 1.53 53.52 -4.81
N THR A 492 1.14 53.07 -6.03
CA THR A 492 0.18 51.96 -6.35
C THR A 492 -1.30 52.19 -5.97
N THR A 493 -2.32 51.73 -6.72
CA THR A 493 -2.41 50.74 -7.83
C THR A 493 -3.31 51.23 -8.99
N PRO A 494 -3.14 50.70 -10.21
CA PRO A 494 -4.18 50.74 -11.25
C PRO A 494 -4.57 49.34 -11.76
N THR A 495 -5.70 49.23 -12.47
CA THR A 495 -6.08 48.05 -13.27
C THR A 495 -6.13 48.39 -14.77
N HIS A 496 -5.84 47.39 -15.60
CA HIS A 496 -5.82 47.39 -17.08
C HIS A 496 -7.25 47.39 -17.69
N PRO A 497 -7.52 47.45 -19.03
CA PRO A 497 -6.63 47.08 -20.16
C PRO A 497 -6.76 47.86 -21.50
N ILE A 498 -6.13 47.32 -22.57
CA ILE A 498 -6.53 47.27 -24.01
C ILE A 498 -5.58 47.95 -25.05
N PHE A 499 -5.15 47.13 -26.04
CA PHE A 499 -4.42 47.38 -27.31
C PHE A 499 -3.08 48.18 -27.30
N GLY A 500 -2.10 47.91 -28.17
CA GLY A 500 -1.95 46.87 -29.21
C GLY A 500 -0.69 47.10 -30.09
N LEU A 501 -0.43 46.21 -31.08
CA LEU A 501 0.65 46.25 -32.12
C LEU A 501 2.10 45.97 -31.63
N CYS A 502 3.04 45.38 -32.40
CA CYS A 502 2.93 44.43 -33.53
C CYS A 502 4.31 43.78 -33.87
N ALA A 503 4.41 42.43 -33.90
CA ALA A 503 5.17 41.56 -34.86
C ALA A 503 6.70 41.75 -35.12
N PRO A 504 7.38 40.86 -35.89
CA PRO A 504 7.40 39.37 -36.00
C PRO A 504 8.87 38.85 -35.77
N PRO A 505 9.39 37.71 -36.30
CA PRO A 505 8.80 36.50 -36.92
C PRO A 505 9.29 35.14 -36.35
N GLU A 506 8.73 34.04 -36.88
CA GLU A 506 9.35 32.69 -37.02
C GLU A 506 9.76 31.87 -35.76
N ALA A 507 9.84 30.52 -35.77
CA ALA A 507 9.54 29.50 -36.79
C ALA A 507 8.84 28.26 -36.17
N SER A 508 8.29 27.38 -37.01
CA SER A 508 7.54 26.18 -36.58
C SER A 508 8.27 24.86 -36.84
N SER A 509 8.20 23.91 -35.90
CA SER A 509 8.32 22.47 -36.23
C SER A 509 7.72 21.54 -35.16
N ARG A 510 6.98 20.52 -35.60
CA ARG A 510 6.74 19.28 -34.83
C ARG A 510 7.76 18.22 -35.30
N PRO A 511 8.15 17.26 -34.45
CA PRO A 511 8.62 15.97 -34.94
C PRO A 511 7.43 14.99 -35.07
N THR A 512 7.30 14.35 -36.22
CA THR A 512 6.47 13.15 -36.40
C THR A 512 7.14 12.30 -37.48
N THR A 513 7.85 11.25 -37.06
CA THR A 513 8.59 10.39 -37.99
C THR A 513 8.37 8.93 -37.63
N ALA A 514 7.74 8.21 -38.56
CA ALA A 514 7.71 6.75 -38.61
C ALA A 514 8.44 6.29 -39.89
N LEU A 515 8.46 4.98 -40.14
CA LEU A 515 9.09 4.27 -41.27
C LEU A 515 10.62 4.07 -41.09
N GLY A 516 11.18 2.89 -41.37
CA GLY A 516 10.54 1.60 -41.66
C GLY A 516 11.35 0.67 -42.57
N ARG A 517 10.84 -0.56 -42.77
CA ARG A 517 11.41 -1.70 -43.55
C ARG A 517 12.57 -2.42 -42.82
N GLY A 518 12.71 -3.75 -42.90
CA GLY A 518 11.82 -4.78 -43.46
C GLY A 518 12.50 -6.16 -43.61
N LEU A 519 11.70 -7.21 -43.88
CA LEU A 519 12.09 -8.60 -44.22
C LEU A 519 12.76 -9.44 -43.08
N GLU A 520 12.70 -10.79 -43.01
CA GLU A 520 11.78 -11.81 -43.58
C GLU A 520 11.85 -13.17 -42.81
N ILE A 521 10.77 -13.97 -42.94
CA ILE A 521 10.66 -15.46 -42.94
C ILE A 521 11.54 -16.33 -42.00
N TRP A 522 10.92 -16.99 -41.00
CA TRP A 522 10.85 -18.46 -40.75
C TRP A 522 9.95 -18.66 -39.50
N ALA A 523 8.92 -19.51 -39.38
CA ALA A 523 8.54 -20.84 -39.87
C ALA A 523 8.68 -21.95 -38.80
N MET A 524 7.60 -22.73 -38.61
CA MET A 524 7.40 -23.86 -37.67
C MET A 524 7.42 -23.53 -36.16
N ALA A 525 6.56 -24.00 -35.23
CA ALA A 525 5.51 -25.04 -35.13
C ALA A 525 5.86 -26.23 -34.20
N THR A 526 5.43 -26.14 -32.93
CA THR A 526 5.30 -27.28 -31.98
C THR A 526 4.04 -27.08 -31.13
N LYS A 527 2.92 -27.70 -31.50
CA LYS A 527 2.50 -29.07 -31.10
C LYS A 527 2.18 -29.25 -29.60
N ARG A 528 0.91 -28.98 -29.30
CA ARG A 528 0.06 -29.77 -28.39
C ARG A 528 0.41 -31.27 -28.45
N THR A 529 0.90 -31.85 -27.35
CA THR A 529 1.07 -33.31 -27.20
C THR A 529 0.31 -33.84 -25.98
N ARG A 530 -0.86 -34.45 -26.24
CA ARG A 530 -1.34 -35.53 -25.37
C ARG A 530 -0.33 -36.68 -25.47
N ARG A 531 -0.02 -37.36 -24.36
CA ARG A 531 0.31 -38.79 -24.39
C ARG A 531 -0.80 -39.56 -23.70
N ILE A 532 -1.46 -40.39 -24.50
CA ILE A 532 -2.40 -41.43 -24.09
C ILE A 532 -1.70 -42.76 -24.40
N THR A 533 -2.04 -43.82 -23.65
CA THR A 533 -1.53 -45.21 -23.81
C THR A 533 -0.02 -45.42 -23.52
N LYS A 534 0.43 -46.61 -23.08
CA LYS A 534 -0.21 -47.94 -23.07
C LYS A 534 0.29 -48.85 -21.91
N GLN A 535 -0.53 -49.84 -21.54
CA GLN A 535 -0.25 -51.22 -21.03
C GLN A 535 1.19 -51.53 -20.53
N SER A 536 1.46 -51.96 -19.28
CA SER A 536 1.04 -53.19 -18.53
C SER A 536 1.60 -54.51 -19.10
N PRO A 537 1.87 -55.58 -18.30
CA PRO A 537 1.79 -55.77 -16.84
C PRO A 537 3.13 -56.31 -16.24
N TRP A 538 3.13 -56.87 -15.01
CA TRP A 538 3.73 -58.18 -14.62
C TRP A 538 3.37 -58.54 -13.15
N TYR A 539 3.45 -59.83 -12.80
CA TYR A 539 2.98 -60.44 -11.53
C TYR A 539 4.10 -60.68 -10.50
N THR A 540 3.81 -60.49 -9.20
CA THR A 540 4.04 -61.42 -8.04
C THR A 540 3.62 -60.68 -6.75
N VAL A 541 2.70 -61.09 -5.85
CA VAL A 541 2.37 -62.38 -5.16
C VAL A 541 2.90 -62.44 -3.71
N ARG A 542 1.97 -62.57 -2.74
CA ARG A 542 2.03 -62.60 -1.24
C ARG A 542 1.54 -61.28 -0.59
N SER A 543 0.56 -61.28 0.33
CA SER A 543 0.42 -61.98 1.65
C SER A 543 1.35 -61.36 2.71
N SER A 544 0.92 -60.96 3.91
CA SER A 544 -0.29 -61.34 4.69
C SER A 544 -0.76 -60.22 5.66
N TYR A 545 -1.88 -60.48 6.37
CA TYR A 545 -2.50 -59.71 7.47
C TYR A 545 -1.59 -58.88 8.41
N PRO A 546 -2.06 -57.71 8.87
CA PRO A 546 -1.65 -57.10 10.13
C PRO A 546 -2.57 -57.50 11.30
N TYR A 547 -1.98 -58.00 12.39
CA TYR A 547 -2.56 -57.93 13.74
C TYR A 547 -1.63 -57.04 14.60
N PRO A 548 -2.16 -56.22 15.52
CA PRO A 548 -1.32 -55.33 16.34
C PRO A 548 -0.55 -56.13 17.42
N ALA A 549 0.70 -55.74 17.67
CA ALA A 549 1.51 -56.29 18.74
C ALA A 549 1.27 -55.55 20.06
N VAL A 550 1.20 -56.28 21.17
CA VAL A 550 1.11 -55.75 22.54
C VAL A 550 2.20 -56.42 23.38
N ALA A 551 3.22 -55.64 23.76
CA ALA A 551 4.33 -55.99 24.67
C ALA A 551 5.18 -54.72 24.87
N CYS A 552 5.77 -54.43 26.04
CA CYS A 552 5.63 -55.06 27.36
C CYS A 552 5.98 -54.01 28.45
N ASP A 553 5.39 -54.13 29.64
CA ASP A 553 5.92 -53.46 30.83
C ASP A 553 7.23 -54.11 31.30
N ILE A 554 8.01 -53.35 32.08
CA ILE A 554 9.32 -53.75 32.62
C ILE A 554 9.18 -54.11 34.10
N GLN A 555 9.69 -55.27 34.50
CA GLN A 555 10.04 -55.57 35.89
C GLN A 555 11.34 -56.38 35.97
N TYR A 556 12.18 -56.01 36.94
CA TYR A 556 13.51 -56.53 37.29
C TYR A 556 14.63 -56.30 36.27
#